data_AF-A0A522V2H0-F1
#
_entry.id   AF-A0A522V2H0-F1
#
_cell.length_a   1.000
_cell.length_b   1.000
_cell.length_c   1.000
_cell.angle_alpha   90.00
_cell.angle_beta   90.00
_cell.angle_gamma   90.00
#
_symmetry.space_group_name_H-M   'P 1'
#
loop_
_entity.id
_entity.type
_entity.pdbx_description
1 polymer ?
#
loop_
_entity_poly.entity_id
_entity_poly.type
_entity_poly.pdbx_seq_one_letter_code
_entity_poly.pdbx_strand_id
1 'polypeptide(L)'
;MAITIDDLYRKAHVLMENEGGRRDVFEVFRERIESELANGTPGNAVPTVRVLQSYIKGDSFMFLNTDLPNFFTLRNKKGEIKEDALGFLKEITDSGLIKQLYMTVRDADKKFDLLFLMARYLVDIKGLRLRHYTDLLLMTFHTLLFPDRLEGSDKDRFDVGDLCLRVLVKYDCAKSAERFIRDTRLTEALKQASKKAPSEQYVAMLREAVRKTAISEKFDEEVFALLALSDMLFYVLNEEHNGLVFRLFVENKERLTSFFAARLNELLQKKENEKKALLNIIHGLLDEKAAEKKKEGPTQIPSELLYQARPIET
;
A
#
# COMPACT_ATOMS: atom_id res chain seq x y z
N MET A 1 20.96 26.68 -9.30
CA MET A 1 22.04 25.70 -9.51
C MET A 1 21.46 24.37 -9.08
N ALA A 2 21.38 23.37 -9.95
CA ALA A 2 20.81 22.07 -9.58
C ALA A 2 21.72 21.39 -8.55
N ILE A 3 21.14 20.93 -7.43
CA ILE A 3 21.85 20.23 -6.37
C ILE A 3 22.17 18.81 -6.88
N THR A 4 23.40 18.34 -6.68
CA THR A 4 23.80 16.98 -7.09
C THR A 4 23.65 15.97 -5.95
N ILE A 5 23.70 14.67 -6.25
CA ILE A 5 23.79 13.61 -5.23
C ILE A 5 25.02 13.78 -4.32
N ASP A 6 26.14 14.27 -4.87
CA ASP A 6 27.34 14.55 -4.08
C ASP A 6 27.14 15.72 -3.11
N ASP A 7 26.37 16.73 -3.52
CA ASP A 7 25.96 17.81 -2.62
C ASP A 7 25.06 17.29 -1.50
N LEU A 8 24.18 16.32 -1.76
CA LEU A 8 23.38 15.69 -0.72
C LEU A 8 24.25 14.99 0.33
N TYR A 9 25.22 14.19 -0.09
CA TYR A 9 26.10 13.48 0.86
C TYR A 9 26.87 14.43 1.78
N ARG A 10 27.24 15.61 1.27
CA ARG A 10 28.03 16.59 2.04
C ARG A 10 27.18 17.60 2.82
N LYS A 11 26.03 18.00 2.28
CA LYS A 11 25.27 19.17 2.74
C LYS A 11 23.79 18.90 3.00
N ALA A 12 23.32 17.65 2.97
CA ALA A 12 21.92 17.35 3.28
C ALA A 12 21.48 17.97 4.62
N HIS A 13 22.32 17.95 5.65
CA HIS A 13 22.00 18.57 6.94
C HIS A 13 21.71 20.08 6.81
N VAL A 14 22.42 20.82 5.94
CA VAL A 14 22.19 22.25 5.68
C VAL A 14 20.91 22.46 4.88
N LEU A 15 20.72 21.67 3.81
CA LEU A 15 19.57 21.81 2.92
C LEU A 15 18.25 21.52 3.63
N MET A 16 18.26 20.60 4.60
CA MET A 16 17.05 20.22 5.32
C MET A 16 16.59 21.26 6.37
N GLU A 17 17.34 22.34 6.59
CA GLU A 17 16.97 23.41 7.54
C GLU A 17 15.76 24.23 7.10
N ASN A 18 15.49 24.34 5.80
CA ASN A 18 14.41 25.17 5.29
C ASN A 18 13.62 24.43 4.20
N GLU A 19 12.39 24.88 3.98
CA GLU A 19 11.46 24.25 3.05
C GLU A 19 12.00 24.16 1.62
N GLY A 20 12.65 25.23 1.13
CA GLY A 20 13.24 25.26 -0.21
C GLY A 20 14.32 24.18 -0.38
N GLY A 21 15.26 24.09 0.56
CA GLY A 21 16.30 23.08 0.51
C GLY A 21 15.77 21.66 0.69
N ARG A 22 14.72 21.45 1.51
CA ARG A 22 14.03 20.14 1.63
C ARG A 22 13.40 19.73 0.30
N ARG A 23 12.75 20.66 -0.38
CA ARG A 23 12.18 20.42 -1.72
C ARG A 23 13.26 20.02 -2.72
N ASP A 24 14.40 20.73 -2.73
CA ASP A 24 15.51 20.40 -3.62
C ASP A 24 16.07 18.99 -3.33
N VAL A 25 16.17 18.59 -2.06
CA VAL A 25 16.60 17.23 -1.68
C VAL A 25 15.65 16.17 -2.24
N PHE A 26 14.33 16.39 -2.11
CA PHE A 26 13.33 15.46 -2.61
C PHE A 26 13.26 15.42 -4.14
N GLU A 27 13.54 16.52 -4.82
CA GLU A 27 13.62 16.52 -6.28
C GLU A 27 14.81 15.68 -6.76
N VAL A 28 15.98 15.78 -6.12
CA VAL A 28 17.12 14.91 -6.41
C VAL A 28 16.76 13.43 -6.16
N PHE A 29 15.93 13.13 -5.16
CA PHE A 29 15.43 11.77 -4.94
C PHE A 29 14.56 11.28 -6.09
N ARG A 30 13.67 12.15 -6.61
CA ARG A 30 12.83 11.86 -7.78
C ARG A 30 13.69 11.57 -9.01
N GLU A 31 14.60 12.48 -9.35
CA GLU A 31 15.52 12.35 -10.49
C GLU A 31 16.33 11.05 -10.42
N ARG A 32 16.79 10.68 -9.22
CA ARG A 32 17.50 9.42 -9.00
C ARG A 32 16.60 8.21 -9.26
N ILE A 33 15.37 8.18 -8.74
CA ILE A 33 14.44 7.07 -8.96
C ILE A 33 14.13 6.92 -10.46
N GLU A 34 13.84 8.03 -11.14
CA GLU A 34 13.54 8.05 -12.57
C GLU A 34 14.72 7.60 -13.42
N SER A 35 15.93 8.09 -13.13
CA SER A 35 17.15 7.71 -13.83
C SER A 35 17.46 6.22 -13.69
N GLU A 36 17.38 5.66 -12.48
CA GLU A 36 17.65 4.23 -12.25
C GLU A 36 16.57 3.33 -12.87
N LEU A 37 15.32 3.79 -12.95
CA LEU A 37 14.26 3.10 -13.70
C LEU A 37 14.55 3.11 -15.21
N ALA A 38 14.95 4.24 -15.76
CA ALA A 38 15.25 4.40 -17.19
C ALA A 38 16.50 3.60 -17.63
N ASN A 39 17.52 3.56 -16.77
CA ASN A 39 18.78 2.86 -17.04
C ASN A 39 18.72 1.34 -16.82
N GLY A 40 17.57 0.81 -16.40
CA GLY A 40 17.40 -0.63 -16.14
C GLY A 40 18.11 -1.11 -14.88
N THR A 41 18.44 -0.20 -13.96
CA THR A 41 19.11 -0.46 -12.67
C THR A 41 18.25 -0.07 -11.46
N PRO A 42 16.95 -0.43 -11.42
CA PRO A 42 16.00 0.07 -10.41
C PRO A 42 16.43 -0.23 -8.97
N GLY A 43 17.15 -1.33 -8.74
CA GLY A 43 17.66 -1.68 -7.41
C GLY A 43 18.62 -0.65 -6.80
N ASN A 44 19.20 0.26 -7.60
CA ASN A 44 20.09 1.32 -7.12
C ASN A 44 19.35 2.57 -6.62
N ALA A 45 18.03 2.66 -6.83
CA ALA A 45 17.19 3.71 -6.27
C ALA A 45 16.70 3.39 -4.84
N VAL A 46 16.74 2.13 -4.42
CA VAL A 46 16.24 1.72 -3.09
C VAL A 46 16.98 2.37 -1.92
N PRO A 47 18.31 2.59 -1.94
CA PRO A 47 18.98 3.37 -0.90
C PRO A 47 18.36 4.76 -0.71
N THR A 48 18.00 5.47 -1.77
CA THR A 48 17.31 6.77 -1.72
C THR A 48 15.98 6.65 -0.99
N VAL A 49 15.21 5.59 -1.27
CA VAL A 49 13.94 5.33 -0.60
C VAL A 49 14.13 5.00 0.90
N ARG A 50 15.21 4.30 1.28
CA ARG A 50 15.58 4.09 2.69
C ARG A 50 15.92 5.41 3.39
N VAL A 51 16.58 6.35 2.70
CA VAL A 51 16.82 7.69 3.28
C VAL A 51 15.50 8.43 3.50
N LEU A 52 14.59 8.43 2.51
CA LEU A 52 13.25 8.99 2.67
C LEU A 52 12.52 8.38 3.88
N GLN A 53 12.56 7.05 4.03
CA GLN A 53 12.00 6.36 5.18
C GLN A 53 12.59 6.87 6.50
N SER A 54 13.91 7.12 6.54
CA SER A 54 14.57 7.61 7.76
C SER A 54 14.12 9.03 8.15
N TYR A 55 13.76 9.87 7.16
CA TYR A 55 13.15 11.17 7.43
C TYR A 55 11.74 11.04 8.00
N ILE A 56 10.93 10.12 7.47
CA ILE A 56 9.58 9.86 7.96
C ILE A 56 9.59 9.28 9.40
N LYS A 57 10.51 8.36 9.69
CA LYS A 57 10.74 7.84 11.05
C LYS A 57 11.35 8.87 11.99
N GLY A 58 12.15 9.78 11.41
CA GLY A 58 12.94 10.72 12.16
C GLY A 58 14.07 10.03 12.94
N ASP A 59 14.62 8.96 12.38
CA ASP A 59 15.82 8.25 12.85
C ASP A 59 17.04 8.48 11.94
N SER A 60 16.90 9.36 10.95
CA SER A 60 18.02 9.82 10.14
C SER A 60 19.16 10.34 11.00
N PHE A 61 20.40 10.04 10.61
CA PHE A 61 21.61 10.44 11.33
C PHE A 61 21.68 11.96 11.59
N MET A 62 21.11 12.77 10.70
CA MET A 62 21.03 14.22 10.87
C MET A 62 20.25 14.68 12.11
N PHE A 63 19.36 13.84 12.64
CA PHE A 63 18.59 14.11 13.87
C PHE A 63 19.24 13.56 15.13
N LEU A 64 20.29 12.74 14.99
CA LEU A 64 20.92 12.02 16.08
C LEU A 64 22.36 12.49 16.31
N ASN A 65 23.00 13.09 15.30
CA ASN A 65 24.38 13.53 15.39
C ASN A 65 24.52 14.92 16.03
N THR A 66 24.95 14.97 17.28
CA THR A 66 25.21 16.20 18.04
C THR A 66 26.41 17.01 17.52
N ASP A 67 27.26 16.41 16.68
CA ASP A 67 28.42 17.09 16.10
C ASP A 67 28.04 17.99 14.92
N LEU A 68 26.80 17.92 14.43
CA LEU A 68 26.32 18.82 13.39
C LEU A 68 26.09 20.23 13.96
N PRO A 69 26.60 21.28 13.31
CA PRO A 69 26.49 22.65 13.80
C PRO A 69 25.03 23.14 13.91
N ASN A 70 24.13 22.52 13.16
CA ASN A 70 22.71 22.85 13.09
C ASN A 70 21.81 21.77 13.73
N PHE A 71 22.36 20.88 14.57
CA PHE A 71 21.64 19.78 15.19
C PHE A 71 20.33 20.21 15.88
N PHE A 72 20.37 21.26 16.70
CA PHE A 72 19.18 21.74 17.42
C PHE A 72 18.09 22.24 16.45
N THR A 73 18.49 22.95 15.39
CA THR A 73 17.58 23.41 14.33
C THR A 73 16.89 22.22 13.66
N LEU A 74 17.66 21.21 13.27
CA LEU A 74 17.14 20.00 12.62
C LEU A 74 16.24 19.19 13.53
N ARG A 75 16.58 19.07 14.82
CA ARG A 75 15.75 18.39 15.82
C ARG A 75 14.42 19.11 16.01
N ASN A 76 14.41 20.44 16.04
CA ASN A 76 13.19 21.25 16.16
C ASN A 76 12.32 21.14 14.89
N LYS A 77 12.95 20.98 13.72
CA LYS A 77 12.27 20.83 12.41
C LYS A 77 11.89 19.40 12.05
N LYS A 78 12.10 18.43 12.94
CA LYS A 78 11.81 17.02 12.71
C LYS A 78 10.36 16.77 12.25
N GLY A 79 9.41 17.50 12.83
CA GLY A 79 7.99 17.44 12.45
C GLY A 79 7.76 17.88 11.00
N GLU A 80 8.23 19.09 10.66
CA GLU A 80 8.16 19.64 9.29
C GLU A 80 8.81 18.70 8.27
N ILE A 81 10.00 18.18 8.57
CA ILE A 81 10.72 17.27 7.66
C ILE A 81 9.94 15.98 7.43
N LYS A 82 9.31 15.43 8.47
CA LYS A 82 8.44 14.26 8.33
C LYS A 82 7.22 14.57 7.46
N GLU A 83 6.59 15.73 7.65
CA GLU A 83 5.43 16.15 6.87
C GLU A 83 5.80 16.33 5.39
N ASP A 84 6.91 17.01 5.10
CA ASP A 84 7.39 17.20 3.73
C ASP A 84 7.81 15.86 3.09
N ALA A 85 8.43 14.95 3.84
CA ALA A 85 8.77 13.61 3.37
C ALA A 85 7.52 12.76 3.05
N LEU A 86 6.45 12.87 3.85
CA LEU A 86 5.16 12.25 3.55
C LEU A 86 4.49 12.90 2.33
N GLY A 87 4.61 14.22 2.18
CA GLY A 87 4.19 14.96 0.99
C GLY A 87 4.88 14.44 -0.27
N PHE A 88 6.21 14.31 -0.23
CA PHE A 88 6.97 13.71 -1.33
C PHE A 88 6.57 12.25 -1.60
N LEU A 89 6.41 11.43 -0.55
CA LEU A 89 5.95 10.05 -0.71
C LEU A 89 4.58 10.00 -1.42
N LYS A 90 3.68 10.93 -1.12
CA LYS A 90 2.40 11.06 -1.82
C LYS A 90 2.63 11.32 -3.32
N GLU A 91 3.47 12.28 -3.66
CA GLU A 91 3.73 12.65 -5.06
C GLU A 91 4.32 11.49 -5.88
N ILE A 92 5.32 10.78 -5.34
CA ILE A 92 5.91 9.61 -6.03
C ILE A 92 4.94 8.40 -6.07
N THR A 93 3.95 8.37 -5.19
CA THR A 93 2.86 7.38 -5.20
C THR A 93 1.79 7.73 -6.22
N ASP A 94 1.43 9.00 -6.33
CA ASP A 94 0.46 9.53 -7.30
C ASP A 94 0.95 9.44 -8.74
N SER A 95 2.23 9.76 -8.98
CA SER A 95 2.90 9.57 -10.28
C SER A 95 3.18 8.11 -10.63
N GLY A 96 3.06 7.19 -9.66
CA GLY A 96 3.30 5.76 -9.86
C GLY A 96 4.76 5.33 -9.79
N LEU A 97 5.71 6.25 -9.58
CA LEU A 97 7.16 5.96 -9.52
C LEU A 97 7.51 4.87 -8.50
N ILE A 98 7.02 4.99 -7.26
CA ILE A 98 7.33 4.00 -6.21
C ILE A 98 6.74 2.61 -6.53
N LYS A 99 5.60 2.57 -7.22
CA LYS A 99 4.95 1.34 -7.65
C LYS A 99 5.70 0.70 -8.80
N GLN A 100 6.10 1.48 -9.80
CA GLN A 100 6.94 1.02 -10.90
C GLN A 100 8.27 0.47 -10.38
N LEU A 101 8.89 1.18 -9.42
CA LEU A 101 10.10 0.72 -8.74
C LEU A 101 9.88 -0.64 -8.08
N TYR A 102 8.84 -0.77 -7.26
CA TYR A 102 8.47 -2.03 -6.63
C TYR A 102 8.23 -3.18 -7.62
N MET A 103 7.57 -2.92 -8.75
CA MET A 103 7.22 -3.94 -9.74
C MET A 103 8.39 -4.36 -10.64
N THR A 104 9.49 -3.60 -10.64
CA THR A 104 10.67 -3.85 -11.47
C THR A 104 11.82 -4.45 -10.66
N VAL A 105 11.97 -4.08 -9.38
CA VAL A 105 12.97 -4.66 -8.49
C VAL A 105 12.67 -6.14 -8.23
N ARG A 106 13.67 -7.00 -8.47
CA ARG A 106 13.60 -8.46 -8.23
C ARG A 106 14.23 -8.88 -6.92
N ASP A 107 15.29 -8.20 -6.50
CA ASP A 107 15.96 -8.43 -5.22
C ASP A 107 14.96 -8.34 -4.05
N ALA A 108 14.84 -9.44 -3.29
CA ALA A 108 13.86 -9.59 -2.24
C ALA A 108 14.05 -8.58 -1.11
N ASP A 109 15.28 -8.38 -0.62
CA ASP A 109 15.57 -7.41 0.44
C ASP A 109 15.16 -5.99 0.02
N LYS A 110 15.51 -5.59 -1.19
CA LYS A 110 15.12 -4.29 -1.72
C LYS A 110 13.61 -4.15 -1.89
N LYS A 111 12.93 -5.22 -2.33
CA LYS A 111 11.47 -5.24 -2.46
C LYS A 111 10.78 -5.19 -1.10
N PHE A 112 11.37 -5.78 -0.07
CA PHE A 112 10.93 -5.69 1.33
C PHE A 112 10.88 -4.23 1.77
N ASP A 113 11.95 -3.45 1.56
CA ASP A 113 12.00 -2.05 2.01
C ASP A 113 10.93 -1.19 1.34
N LEU A 114 10.77 -1.38 0.02
CA LEU A 114 9.75 -0.68 -0.76
C LEU A 114 8.35 -1.03 -0.27
N LEU A 115 8.06 -2.32 -0.06
CA LEU A 115 6.77 -2.75 0.48
C LEU A 115 6.54 -2.22 1.89
N PHE A 116 7.56 -2.28 2.75
CA PHE A 116 7.48 -1.84 4.14
C PHE A 116 7.14 -0.35 4.19
N LEU A 117 7.81 0.48 3.39
CA LEU A 117 7.51 1.91 3.29
C LEU A 117 6.03 2.13 2.93
N MET A 118 5.56 1.53 1.84
CA MET A 118 4.18 1.71 1.37
C MET A 118 3.16 1.18 2.39
N ALA A 119 3.38 -0.04 2.89
CA ALA A 119 2.51 -0.67 3.87
C ALA A 119 2.38 0.11 5.18
N ARG A 120 3.49 0.70 5.63
CA ARG A 120 3.54 1.39 6.93
C ARG A 120 3.00 2.81 6.83
N TYR A 121 3.37 3.57 5.81
CA TYR A 121 3.22 5.03 5.82
C TYR A 121 2.15 5.58 4.88
N LEU A 122 1.60 4.82 3.92
CA LEU A 122 0.53 5.36 3.07
C LEU A 122 -0.70 5.81 3.87
N VAL A 123 -0.99 5.14 4.99
CA VAL A 123 -2.09 5.51 5.91
C VAL A 123 -1.87 6.84 6.62
N ASP A 124 -0.62 7.29 6.75
CA ASP A 124 -0.28 8.56 7.38
C ASP A 124 -0.38 9.76 6.40
N ILE A 125 -0.59 9.50 5.10
CA ILE A 125 -0.67 10.54 4.06
C ILE A 125 -2.09 11.09 3.95
N LYS A 126 -2.26 12.36 4.32
CA LYS A 126 -3.54 13.06 4.19
C LYS A 126 -3.97 13.22 2.72
N GLY A 127 -5.22 12.89 2.43
CA GLY A 127 -5.81 13.06 1.10
C GLY A 127 -5.24 12.14 0.02
N LEU A 128 -4.63 11.02 0.40
CA LEU A 128 -4.23 9.97 -0.54
C LEU A 128 -5.49 9.29 -1.11
N ARG A 129 -5.53 9.08 -2.43
CA ARG A 129 -6.66 8.41 -3.10
C ARG A 129 -6.75 6.93 -2.72
N LEU A 130 -7.97 6.39 -2.68
CA LEU A 130 -8.22 5.00 -2.28
C LEU A 130 -7.62 3.98 -3.25
N ARG A 131 -7.51 4.33 -4.55
CA ARG A 131 -6.85 3.50 -5.57
C ARG A 131 -5.45 3.02 -5.17
N HIS A 132 -4.72 3.78 -4.36
CA HIS A 132 -3.35 3.44 -3.96
C HIS A 132 -3.31 2.24 -3.01
N TYR A 133 -4.36 2.04 -2.22
CA TYR A 133 -4.52 0.84 -1.39
C TYR A 133 -4.86 -0.36 -2.26
N THR A 134 -5.72 -0.20 -3.28
CA THR A 134 -6.00 -1.27 -4.25
C THR A 134 -4.73 -1.70 -4.96
N ASP A 135 -3.93 -0.74 -5.44
CA ASP A 135 -2.66 -1.04 -6.09
C ASP A 135 -1.69 -1.76 -5.13
N LEU A 136 -1.62 -1.35 -3.87
CA LEU A 136 -0.81 -2.04 -2.86
C LEU A 136 -1.23 -3.51 -2.70
N LEU A 137 -2.54 -3.79 -2.62
CA LEU A 137 -3.06 -5.16 -2.54
C LEU A 137 -2.70 -5.96 -3.80
N LEU A 138 -2.89 -5.38 -5.00
CA LEU A 138 -2.56 -6.05 -6.26
C LEU A 138 -1.06 -6.35 -6.40
N MET A 139 -0.20 -5.41 -6.00
CA MET A 139 1.25 -5.60 -5.94
C MET A 139 1.66 -6.71 -4.95
N THR A 140 0.93 -6.81 -3.84
CA THR A 140 1.12 -7.83 -2.81
C THR A 140 0.70 -9.20 -3.31
N PHE A 141 -0.48 -9.32 -3.93
CA PHE A 141 -0.96 -10.54 -4.58
C PHE A 141 -0.03 -11.02 -5.69
N HIS A 142 0.47 -10.09 -6.52
CA HIS A 142 1.47 -10.40 -7.55
C HIS A 142 2.71 -11.04 -6.93
N THR A 143 3.24 -10.47 -5.85
CA THR A 143 4.47 -10.95 -5.22
C THR A 143 4.29 -12.34 -4.61
N LEU A 144 3.11 -12.62 -4.02
CA LEU A 144 2.78 -13.95 -3.50
C LEU A 144 2.58 -15.01 -4.60
N LEU A 145 1.99 -14.60 -5.73
CA LEU A 145 1.65 -15.49 -6.84
C LEU A 145 2.86 -15.83 -7.72
N PHE A 146 3.87 -14.96 -7.75
CA PHE A 146 5.07 -15.11 -8.58
C PHE A 146 6.35 -15.00 -7.76
N PRO A 147 6.55 -15.85 -6.73
CA PRO A 147 7.74 -15.81 -5.89
C PRO A 147 9.02 -16.17 -6.65
N ASP A 148 8.89 -16.86 -7.78
CA ASP A 148 9.98 -17.20 -8.72
C ASP A 148 10.55 -15.97 -9.45
N ARG A 149 9.88 -14.82 -9.38
CA ARG A 149 10.38 -13.55 -9.91
C ARG A 149 11.32 -12.82 -8.96
N LEU A 150 11.46 -13.31 -7.73
CA LEU A 150 12.32 -12.73 -6.72
C LEU A 150 13.72 -13.34 -6.78
N GLU A 151 14.72 -12.48 -6.63
CA GLU A 151 16.14 -12.84 -6.49
C GLU A 151 16.53 -12.67 -5.00
N GLY A 152 17.48 -13.46 -4.51
CA GLY A 152 17.93 -13.43 -3.11
C GLY A 152 17.82 -14.78 -2.40
N SER A 153 18.16 -14.83 -1.11
CA SER A 153 18.11 -16.08 -0.37
C SER A 153 16.67 -16.58 -0.17
N ASP A 154 16.50 -17.85 0.16
CA ASP A 154 15.18 -18.40 0.47
C ASP A 154 14.54 -17.75 1.70
N LYS A 155 15.39 -17.22 2.61
CA LYS A 155 14.95 -16.45 3.77
C LYS A 155 14.42 -15.09 3.33
N ASP A 156 15.15 -14.34 2.52
CA ASP A 156 14.76 -13.00 2.09
C ASP A 156 13.44 -13.04 1.28
N ARG A 157 13.32 -14.04 0.40
CA ARG A 157 12.08 -14.29 -0.35
C ARG A 157 10.90 -14.63 0.55
N PHE A 158 11.15 -15.42 1.60
CA PHE A 158 10.14 -15.71 2.62
C PHE A 158 9.77 -14.45 3.43
N ASP A 159 10.74 -13.63 3.83
CA ASP A 159 10.51 -12.41 4.62
C ASP A 159 9.66 -11.38 3.84
N VAL A 160 9.89 -11.22 2.53
CA VAL A 160 9.00 -10.43 1.65
C VAL A 160 7.60 -11.03 1.59
N GLY A 161 7.50 -12.36 1.46
CA GLY A 161 6.24 -13.09 1.48
C GLY A 161 5.48 -12.88 2.79
N ASP A 162 6.12 -13.01 3.94
CA ASP A 162 5.52 -12.78 5.26
C ASP A 162 5.06 -11.32 5.40
N LEU A 163 5.85 -10.35 4.94
CA LEU A 163 5.44 -8.96 4.91
C LEU A 163 4.19 -8.76 4.03
N CYS A 164 4.11 -9.42 2.87
CA CYS A 164 2.93 -9.42 2.02
C CYS A 164 1.69 -9.92 2.79
N LEU A 165 1.79 -11.04 3.51
CA LEU A 165 0.67 -11.57 4.30
C LEU A 165 0.24 -10.59 5.40
N ARG A 166 1.18 -9.96 6.10
CA ARG A 166 0.89 -8.95 7.13
C ARG A 166 0.16 -7.73 6.54
N VAL A 167 0.51 -7.33 5.32
CA VAL A 167 -0.20 -6.27 4.58
C VAL A 167 -1.64 -6.70 4.29
N LEU A 168 -1.85 -7.90 3.78
CA LEU A 168 -3.19 -8.39 3.45
C LEU A 168 -4.08 -8.52 4.71
N VAL A 169 -3.54 -9.03 5.81
CA VAL A 169 -4.26 -9.08 7.10
C VAL A 169 -4.60 -7.67 7.60
N LYS A 170 -3.64 -6.73 7.52
CA LYS A 170 -3.87 -5.32 7.92
C LYS A 170 -5.06 -4.69 7.19
N TYR A 171 -5.31 -5.11 5.96
CA TYR A 171 -6.36 -4.58 5.07
C TYR A 171 -7.53 -5.56 4.86
N ASP A 172 -7.74 -6.51 5.78
CA ASP A 172 -8.87 -7.46 5.76
C ASP A 172 -8.96 -8.33 4.50
N CYS A 173 -7.82 -8.80 3.98
CA CYS A 173 -7.75 -9.59 2.73
C CYS A 173 -7.09 -10.96 2.94
N ALA A 174 -7.18 -11.52 4.15
CA ALA A 174 -6.52 -12.77 4.53
C ALA A 174 -7.06 -14.01 3.79
N LYS A 175 -8.38 -14.20 3.76
CA LYS A 175 -9.03 -15.30 3.02
C LYS A 175 -8.79 -15.15 1.51
N SER A 176 -8.87 -13.93 1.00
CA SER A 176 -8.53 -13.63 -0.39
C SER A 176 -7.07 -13.98 -0.73
N ALA A 177 -6.13 -13.78 0.21
CA ALA A 177 -4.71 -14.08 0.04
C ALA A 177 -4.42 -15.56 -0.28
N GLU A 178 -5.21 -16.49 0.26
CA GLU A 178 -4.99 -17.94 0.13
C GLU A 178 -4.86 -18.38 -1.33
N ARG A 179 -5.57 -17.71 -2.24
CA ARG A 179 -5.57 -18.02 -3.69
C ARG A 179 -4.30 -17.59 -4.41
N PHE A 180 -3.55 -16.68 -3.80
CA PHE A 180 -2.34 -16.11 -4.38
C PHE A 180 -1.08 -16.72 -3.80
N ILE A 181 -1.17 -17.51 -2.72
CA ILE A 181 -0.01 -18.13 -2.09
C ILE A 181 0.45 -19.35 -2.90
N ARG A 182 1.68 -19.32 -3.42
CA ARG A 182 2.33 -20.50 -4.02
C ARG A 182 3.30 -21.22 -3.09
N ASP A 183 3.86 -20.55 -2.09
CA ASP A 183 4.75 -21.16 -1.11
C ASP A 183 3.94 -21.70 0.08
N THR A 184 3.99 -23.01 0.30
CA THR A 184 3.23 -23.67 1.38
C THR A 184 3.60 -23.20 2.78
N ARG A 185 4.83 -22.68 2.98
CA ARG A 185 5.27 -22.11 4.26
C ARG A 185 4.48 -20.85 4.61
N LEU A 186 4.12 -20.06 3.59
CA LEU A 186 3.33 -18.83 3.75
C LEU A 186 1.86 -19.14 4.10
N THR A 187 1.33 -20.30 3.74
CA THR A 187 -0.01 -20.73 4.15
C THR A 187 -0.11 -20.84 5.67
N GLU A 188 0.91 -21.39 6.33
CA GLU A 188 0.92 -21.50 7.80
C GLU A 188 1.16 -20.14 8.47
N ALA A 189 2.05 -19.32 7.92
CA ALA A 189 2.25 -17.94 8.39
C ALA A 189 0.95 -17.11 8.30
N LEU A 190 0.16 -17.28 7.23
CA LEU A 190 -1.12 -16.59 7.07
C LEU A 190 -2.08 -16.94 8.21
N LYS A 191 -2.25 -18.23 8.55
CA LYS A 191 -3.13 -18.64 9.67
C LYS A 191 -2.76 -17.98 11.00
N GLN A 192 -1.46 -17.79 11.24
CA GLN A 192 -1.00 -17.10 12.44
C GLN A 192 -1.26 -15.60 12.38
N ALA A 193 -1.00 -14.97 11.22
CA ALA A 193 -1.21 -13.54 11.01
C ALA A 193 -2.69 -13.16 11.07
N SER A 194 -3.59 -13.96 10.50
CA SER A 194 -5.05 -13.74 10.43
C SER A 194 -5.76 -13.69 11.78
N LYS A 195 -5.07 -13.99 12.89
CA LYS A 195 -5.60 -13.79 14.25
C LYS A 195 -5.63 -12.32 14.67
N LYS A 196 -5.02 -11.42 13.89
CA LYS A 196 -4.97 -9.98 14.18
C LYS A 196 -6.14 -9.28 13.51
N ALA A 197 -6.73 -8.32 14.21
CA ALA A 197 -7.73 -7.44 13.62
C ALA A 197 -7.13 -6.56 12.51
N PRO A 198 -7.94 -6.13 11.52
CA PRO A 198 -7.55 -5.13 10.54
C PRO A 198 -7.16 -3.80 11.19
N SER A 199 -6.47 -2.94 10.44
CA SER A 199 -6.07 -1.62 10.92
C SER A 199 -7.28 -0.72 11.17
N GLU A 200 -7.44 -0.20 12.40
CA GLU A 200 -8.53 0.71 12.76
C GLU A 200 -8.62 1.94 11.86
N GLN A 201 -7.48 2.53 11.50
CA GLN A 201 -7.41 3.67 10.58
C GLN A 201 -7.95 3.32 9.19
N TYR A 202 -7.64 2.12 8.68
CA TYR A 202 -8.16 1.62 7.41
C TYR A 202 -9.67 1.37 7.48
N VAL A 203 -10.16 0.75 8.56
CA VAL A 203 -11.58 0.51 8.79
C VAL A 203 -12.36 1.83 8.85
N ALA A 204 -11.87 2.81 9.60
CA ALA A 204 -12.48 4.14 9.70
C ALA A 204 -12.52 4.86 8.34
N MET A 205 -11.44 4.78 7.57
CA MET A 205 -11.36 5.34 6.22
C MET A 205 -12.40 4.71 5.28
N LEU A 206 -12.53 3.37 5.27
CA LEU A 206 -13.51 2.68 4.43
C LEU A 206 -14.95 3.00 4.86
N ARG A 207 -15.24 3.03 6.17
CA ARG A 207 -16.55 3.44 6.69
C ARG A 207 -16.96 4.81 6.19
N GLU A 208 -16.08 5.78 6.32
CA GLU A 208 -16.38 7.14 5.88
C GLU A 208 -16.59 7.21 4.36
N ALA A 209 -15.83 6.43 3.58
CA ALA A 209 -16.00 6.37 2.14
C ALA A 209 -17.33 5.70 1.72
N VAL A 210 -17.71 4.60 2.39
CA VAL A 210 -19.01 3.94 2.17
C VAL A 210 -20.16 4.83 2.61
N ARG A 211 -20.05 5.54 3.75
CA ARG A 211 -21.06 6.50 4.21
C ARG A 211 -21.33 7.57 3.15
N LYS A 212 -20.28 8.14 2.53
CA LYS A 212 -20.41 9.10 1.43
C LYS A 212 -21.06 8.50 0.18
N THR A 213 -20.70 7.26 -0.14
CA THR A 213 -21.32 6.47 -1.22
C THR A 213 -22.81 6.26 -0.95
N ALA A 214 -23.18 5.93 0.29
CA ALA A 214 -24.56 5.71 0.70
C ALA A 214 -25.41 6.99 0.64
N ILE A 215 -24.86 8.13 1.08
CA ILE A 215 -25.54 9.44 1.01
C ILE A 215 -25.78 9.86 -0.45
N SER A 216 -24.80 9.62 -1.32
CA SER A 216 -24.87 10.04 -2.72
C SER A 216 -25.57 9.02 -3.63
N GLU A 217 -25.76 7.80 -3.15
CA GLU A 217 -26.16 6.61 -3.91
C GLU A 217 -25.34 6.37 -5.21
N LYS A 218 -24.11 6.90 -5.26
CA LYS A 218 -23.23 6.76 -6.43
C LYS A 218 -22.20 5.67 -6.21
N PHE A 219 -22.02 4.85 -7.24
CA PHE A 219 -20.95 3.85 -7.28
C PHE A 219 -19.58 4.52 -7.41
N ASP A 220 -18.67 4.21 -6.49
CA ASP A 220 -17.26 4.64 -6.50
C ASP A 220 -16.36 3.42 -6.69
N GLU A 221 -15.72 3.31 -7.85
CA GLU A 221 -14.85 2.19 -8.19
C GLU A 221 -13.72 1.97 -7.18
N GLU A 222 -13.12 3.04 -6.62
CA GLU A 222 -11.98 2.91 -5.71
C GLU A 222 -12.41 2.33 -4.37
N VAL A 223 -13.58 2.76 -3.87
CA VAL A 223 -14.17 2.22 -2.65
C VAL A 223 -14.54 0.75 -2.85
N PHE A 224 -15.29 0.45 -3.91
CA PHE A 224 -15.80 -0.88 -4.13
C PHE A 224 -14.72 -1.88 -4.56
N ALA A 225 -13.63 -1.44 -5.21
CA ALA A 225 -12.49 -2.31 -5.48
C ALA A 225 -11.81 -2.79 -4.19
N LEU A 226 -11.68 -1.92 -3.18
CA LEU A 226 -11.17 -2.33 -1.87
C LEU A 226 -12.11 -3.30 -1.18
N LEU A 227 -13.40 -2.97 -1.11
CA LEU A 227 -14.41 -3.83 -0.48
C LEU A 227 -14.55 -5.19 -1.17
N ALA A 228 -14.39 -5.22 -2.50
CA ALA A 228 -14.44 -6.45 -3.27
C ALA A 228 -13.30 -7.42 -2.93
N LEU A 229 -12.15 -6.90 -2.50
CA LEU A 229 -11.02 -7.71 -2.03
C LEU A 229 -11.08 -7.99 -0.53
N SER A 230 -11.81 -7.16 0.23
CA SER A 230 -11.99 -7.36 1.66
C SER A 230 -12.86 -8.58 1.97
N ASP A 231 -12.52 -9.26 3.06
CA ASP A 231 -13.17 -10.48 3.52
C ASP A 231 -14.43 -10.12 4.33
N MET A 232 -14.29 -9.65 5.57
CA MET A 232 -15.40 -9.41 6.49
C MET A 232 -15.97 -8.00 6.41
N LEU A 233 -15.14 -6.98 6.15
CA LEU A 233 -15.56 -5.58 6.11
C LEU A 233 -16.64 -5.34 5.06
N PHE A 234 -16.59 -6.04 3.94
CA PHE A 234 -17.64 -5.99 2.93
C PHE A 234 -19.02 -6.32 3.51
N TYR A 235 -19.12 -7.40 4.30
CA TYR A 235 -20.39 -7.85 4.88
C TYR A 235 -20.85 -6.96 6.02
N VAL A 236 -19.93 -6.55 6.90
CA VAL A 236 -20.24 -5.63 8.00
C VAL A 236 -20.80 -4.31 7.47
N LEU A 237 -20.13 -3.70 6.49
CA LEU A 237 -20.58 -2.45 5.89
C LEU A 237 -21.88 -2.61 5.09
N ASN A 238 -22.07 -3.79 4.48
CA ASN A 238 -23.33 -4.10 3.81
C ASN A 238 -24.50 -4.18 4.79
N GLU A 239 -24.31 -4.78 5.97
CA GLU A 239 -25.34 -4.81 7.02
C GLU A 239 -25.61 -3.43 7.61
N GLU A 240 -24.56 -2.67 7.94
CA GLU A 240 -24.68 -1.27 8.44
C GLU A 240 -25.49 -0.38 7.48
N HIS A 241 -25.45 -0.68 6.18
CA HIS A 241 -26.16 0.05 5.12
C HIS A 241 -27.31 -0.75 4.48
N ASN A 242 -27.96 -1.65 5.23
CA ASN A 242 -29.20 -2.34 4.84
C ASN A 242 -29.16 -3.00 3.43
N GLY A 243 -28.04 -3.62 3.07
CA GLY A 243 -27.90 -4.33 1.79
C GLY A 243 -27.46 -3.46 0.61
N LEU A 244 -27.27 -2.15 0.80
CA LEU A 244 -26.91 -1.19 -0.27
C LEU A 244 -25.56 -1.53 -0.91
N VAL A 245 -24.54 -1.80 -0.10
CA VAL A 245 -23.18 -2.09 -0.58
C VAL A 245 -23.22 -3.30 -1.53
N PHE A 246 -23.85 -4.39 -1.11
CA PHE A 246 -23.95 -5.58 -1.96
C PHE A 246 -24.73 -5.31 -3.25
N ARG A 247 -25.85 -4.59 -3.17
CA ARG A 247 -26.65 -4.24 -4.35
C ARG A 247 -25.80 -3.50 -5.38
N LEU A 248 -25.14 -2.42 -4.95
CA LEU A 248 -24.27 -1.61 -5.80
C LEU A 248 -23.09 -2.42 -6.37
N PHE A 249 -22.49 -3.30 -5.56
CA PHE A 249 -21.44 -4.21 -6.00
C PHE A 249 -21.90 -5.12 -7.15
N VAL A 250 -23.04 -5.80 -6.98
CA VAL A 250 -23.55 -6.73 -8.01
C VAL A 250 -23.95 -6.00 -9.29
N GLU A 251 -24.65 -4.86 -9.16
CA GLU A 251 -25.06 -4.04 -10.30
C GLU A 251 -23.87 -3.51 -11.13
N ASN A 252 -22.70 -3.32 -10.50
CA ASN A 252 -21.52 -2.73 -11.12
C ASN A 252 -20.32 -3.69 -11.21
N LYS A 253 -20.54 -5.01 -11.10
CA LYS A 253 -19.45 -6.00 -11.11
C LYS A 253 -18.55 -5.90 -12.34
N GLU A 254 -19.13 -5.69 -13.52
CA GLU A 254 -18.35 -5.53 -14.78
C GLU A 254 -17.47 -4.27 -14.79
N ARG A 255 -17.94 -3.19 -14.15
CA ARG A 255 -17.14 -1.97 -13.97
C ARG A 255 -15.96 -2.22 -13.04
N LEU A 256 -16.15 -2.99 -11.97
CA LEU A 256 -15.04 -3.41 -11.08
C LEU A 256 -14.01 -4.28 -11.80
N THR A 257 -14.47 -5.26 -12.57
CA THR A 257 -13.59 -6.07 -13.42
C THR A 257 -12.75 -5.19 -14.34
N SER A 258 -13.38 -4.23 -15.02
CA SER A 258 -12.70 -3.29 -15.90
C SER A 258 -11.71 -2.39 -15.14
N PHE A 259 -12.07 -1.96 -13.93
CA PHE A 259 -11.20 -1.18 -13.05
C PHE A 259 -9.95 -1.98 -12.65
N PHE A 260 -10.08 -3.22 -12.18
CA PHE A 260 -8.95 -4.08 -11.84
C PHE A 260 -8.04 -4.33 -13.05
N ALA A 261 -8.63 -4.55 -14.24
CA ALA A 261 -7.86 -4.71 -15.46
C ALA A 261 -7.05 -3.46 -15.80
N ALA A 262 -7.64 -2.27 -15.65
CA ALA A 262 -6.93 -1.00 -15.84
C ALA A 262 -5.79 -0.84 -14.83
N ARG A 263 -6.03 -1.11 -13.53
CA ARG A 263 -4.98 -1.03 -12.49
C ARG A 263 -3.82 -1.99 -12.78
N LEU A 264 -4.11 -3.25 -13.13
CA LEU A 264 -3.08 -4.22 -13.47
C LEU A 264 -2.32 -3.85 -14.75
N ASN A 265 -2.98 -3.23 -15.73
CA ASN A 265 -2.31 -2.71 -16.92
C ASN A 265 -1.30 -1.60 -16.60
N GLU A 266 -1.65 -0.70 -15.67
CA GLU A 266 -0.72 0.32 -15.18
C GLU A 266 0.47 -0.28 -14.41
N LEU A 267 0.21 -1.25 -13.51
CA LEU A 267 1.22 -1.83 -12.63
C LEU A 267 2.18 -2.81 -13.33
N LEU A 268 1.68 -3.59 -14.30
CA LEU A 268 2.37 -4.75 -14.88
C LEU A 268 2.69 -4.56 -16.35
N GLN A 269 3.16 -3.38 -16.75
CA GLN A 269 3.47 -3.07 -18.16
C GLN A 269 4.24 -4.22 -18.84
N LYS A 270 3.72 -4.68 -19.99
CA LYS A 270 4.27 -5.77 -20.82
C LYS A 270 4.29 -7.18 -20.20
N LYS A 271 3.61 -7.43 -19.06
CA LYS A 271 3.53 -8.74 -18.39
C LYS A 271 2.16 -9.42 -18.56
N GLU A 272 1.72 -9.66 -19.80
CA GLU A 272 0.35 -10.11 -20.11
C GLU A 272 -0.06 -11.42 -19.42
N ASN A 273 0.83 -12.41 -19.32
CA ASN A 273 0.53 -13.67 -18.66
C ASN A 273 0.25 -13.49 -17.15
N GLU A 274 1.03 -12.61 -16.51
CA GLU A 274 0.89 -12.33 -15.08
C GLU A 274 -0.39 -11.54 -14.80
N LYS A 275 -0.73 -10.56 -15.66
CA LYS A 275 -2.01 -9.84 -15.62
C LYS A 275 -3.19 -10.79 -15.75
N LYS A 276 -3.17 -11.69 -16.75
CA LYS A 276 -4.25 -12.64 -17.00
C LYS A 276 -4.44 -13.59 -15.81
N ALA A 277 -3.35 -14.09 -15.23
CA ALA A 277 -3.43 -14.96 -14.05
C ALA A 277 -4.03 -14.25 -12.84
N LEU A 278 -3.61 -13.01 -12.54
CA LEU A 278 -4.18 -12.21 -11.46
C LEU A 278 -5.65 -11.90 -11.71
N LEU A 279 -6.01 -11.44 -12.91
CA LEU A 279 -7.39 -11.14 -13.27
C LEU A 279 -8.30 -12.36 -13.16
N ASN A 280 -7.85 -13.54 -13.58
CA ASN A 280 -8.63 -14.77 -13.46
C ASN A 280 -8.98 -15.08 -11.99
N ILE A 281 -8.03 -14.92 -11.07
CA ILE A 281 -8.27 -15.14 -9.64
C ILE A 281 -9.20 -14.07 -9.08
N ILE A 282 -8.98 -12.80 -9.44
CA ILE A 282 -9.84 -11.68 -9.02
C ILE A 282 -11.26 -11.88 -9.53
N HIS A 283 -11.47 -12.24 -10.79
CA HIS A 283 -12.80 -12.55 -11.32
C HIS A 283 -13.48 -13.66 -10.53
N GLY A 284 -12.77 -14.74 -10.21
CA GLY A 284 -13.28 -15.79 -9.35
C GLY A 284 -13.72 -15.28 -7.96
N LEU A 285 -12.92 -14.39 -7.35
CA LEU A 285 -13.29 -13.75 -6.08
C LEU A 285 -14.55 -12.88 -6.21
N LEU A 286 -14.67 -12.09 -7.29
CA LEU A 286 -15.84 -11.25 -7.55
C LEU A 286 -17.11 -12.09 -7.75
N ASP A 287 -17.00 -13.17 -8.52
CA ASP A 287 -18.11 -14.09 -8.81
C ASP A 287 -18.59 -14.80 -7.56
N GLU A 288 -17.68 -15.28 -6.72
CA GLU A 288 -18.03 -15.92 -5.45
C GLU A 288 -18.67 -14.93 -4.48
N LYS A 289 -18.10 -13.73 -4.33
CA LYS A 289 -18.67 -12.69 -3.49
C LYS A 289 -20.09 -12.31 -3.95
N ALA A 290 -20.33 -12.24 -5.26
CA ALA A 290 -21.67 -12.02 -5.82
C ALA A 290 -22.63 -13.22 -5.60
N ALA A 291 -22.10 -14.44 -5.51
CA ALA A 291 -22.89 -15.65 -5.28
C ALA A 291 -23.24 -15.88 -3.81
N GLU A 292 -22.45 -15.37 -2.86
CA GLU A 292 -22.62 -15.65 -1.43
C GLU A 292 -23.97 -15.15 -0.86
N LYS A 293 -24.60 -14.10 -1.40
CA LYS A 293 -25.96 -13.68 -0.97
C LYS A 293 -27.09 -14.59 -1.46
N LYS A 294 -26.81 -15.62 -2.27
CA LYS A 294 -27.78 -16.73 -2.48
C LYS A 294 -27.84 -17.69 -1.30
N LYS A 295 -26.90 -17.62 -0.36
CA LYS A 295 -26.95 -18.32 0.92
C LYS A 295 -27.18 -17.29 2.02
N GLU A 296 -28.05 -17.62 2.95
CA GLU A 296 -28.44 -16.76 4.08
C GLU A 296 -27.20 -16.18 4.80
N GLY A 297 -27.36 -14.96 5.33
CA GLY A 297 -26.28 -14.09 5.83
C GLY A 297 -25.33 -14.71 6.86
N PRO A 298 -24.22 -14.01 7.17
CA PRO A 298 -23.18 -14.55 8.05
C PRO A 298 -23.76 -14.93 9.41
N THR A 299 -23.58 -16.18 9.81
CA THR A 299 -24.19 -16.76 11.02
C THR A 299 -23.56 -16.25 12.33
N GLN A 300 -22.53 -15.39 12.30
CA GLN A 300 -22.02 -14.65 13.45
C GLN A 300 -20.94 -13.69 12.97
N ILE A 301 -21.16 -12.38 13.11
CA ILE A 301 -20.09 -11.39 12.99
C ILE A 301 -19.23 -11.49 14.26
N PRO A 302 -17.90 -11.66 14.16
CA PRO A 302 -17.01 -11.62 15.31
C PRO A 302 -17.23 -10.33 16.12
N SER A 303 -17.47 -10.47 17.43
CA SER A 303 -17.77 -9.35 18.33
C SER A 303 -16.68 -8.27 18.33
N GLU A 304 -15.44 -8.63 18.02
CA GLU A 304 -14.29 -7.72 17.91
C GLU A 304 -14.44 -6.71 16.76
N LEU A 305 -15.07 -7.09 15.64
CA LEU A 305 -15.41 -6.17 14.54
C LEU A 305 -16.61 -5.27 14.88
N LEU A 306 -17.53 -5.75 15.72
CA LEU A 306 -18.66 -4.99 16.26
C LEU A 306 -18.22 -3.97 17.32
N TYR A 307 -17.17 -4.24 18.09
CA TYR A 307 -16.66 -3.31 19.11
C TYR A 307 -15.96 -2.10 18.50
N GLN A 308 -15.36 -2.25 17.32
CA GLN A 308 -14.86 -1.13 16.53
C GLN A 308 -15.99 -0.37 15.81
N ALA A 309 -17.25 -0.83 15.89
CA ALA A 309 -18.45 -0.24 15.28
C ALA A 309 -19.18 0.81 16.12
N ARG A 310 -18.62 1.24 17.26
CA ARG A 310 -19.20 2.37 17.99
C ARG A 310 -18.89 3.67 17.25
N PRO A 311 -19.89 4.54 17.03
CA PRO A 311 -19.62 5.87 16.53
C PRO A 311 -18.70 6.58 17.53
N ILE A 312 -17.76 7.37 17.01
CA ILE A 312 -17.12 8.40 17.81
C ILE A 312 -18.25 9.37 18.17
N GLU A 313 -18.78 9.23 19.39
CA GLU A 313 -19.68 10.24 19.96
C GLU A 313 -18.90 11.55 19.99
N THR A 314 -19.40 12.55 19.26
CA THR A 314 -18.98 13.94 19.33
C THR A 314 -19.42 14.58 20.64
#